data_AF-A0A2M7F8U4-F1
#
_entry.id   AF-A0A2M7F8U4-F1
#
_cell.length_a   1.000
_cell.length_b   1.000
_cell.length_c   1.000
_cell.angle_alpha   90.00
_cell.angle_beta   90.00
_cell.angle_gamma   90.00
#
_symmetry.space_group_name_H-M   'P 1'
#
loop_
_entity.id
_entity.type
_entity.pdbx_description
1 polymer ?
#
loop_
_entity_poly.entity_id
_entity_poly.type
_entity_poly.pdbx_seq_one_letter_code
_entity_poly.pdbx_strand_id
1 'polypeptide(L)'
;MTKLIIEADDNWTRERIKIAIDTEAHVLRKTVERIRNKITEFEKKYGSPDRKKLYGKIGDMELLEWEGEIETLKRVERKLKSLEEINFEYR
;
A
#
# COMPACT_ATOMS: atom_id res chain seq x y z
N MET A 1 -0.12 11.63 -13.03
CA MET A 1 0.03 12.71 -12.02
C MET A 1 -1.37 13.19 -11.72
N THR A 2 -1.92 12.85 -10.54
CA THR A 2 -3.30 13.21 -10.18
C THR A 2 -3.23 14.48 -9.35
N LYS A 3 -3.66 15.61 -9.92
CA LYS A 3 -3.72 16.90 -9.20
C LYS A 3 -5.08 16.98 -8.48
N LEU A 4 -5.06 16.93 -7.15
CA LEU A 4 -6.23 17.19 -6.32
C LEU A 4 -6.13 18.62 -5.79
N ILE A 5 -7.13 19.46 -6.07
CA ILE A 5 -7.24 20.82 -5.53
C ILE A 5 -8.38 20.80 -4.51
N ILE A 6 -8.10 21.26 -3.28
CA ILE A 6 -9.08 21.27 -2.19
C ILE A 6 -9.37 22.73 -1.84
N GLU A 7 -10.55 23.20 -2.23
CA GLU A 7 -11.05 24.53 -1.86
C GLU A 7 -11.93 24.39 -0.62
N ALA A 8 -11.59 25.10 0.45
CA ALA A 8 -12.36 25.14 1.68
C ALA A 8 -12.37 26.56 2.23
N ASP A 9 -13.55 27.01 2.65
CA ASP A 9 -13.84 28.40 3.03
C ASP A 9 -13.24 28.78 4.39
N ASP A 10 -12.90 27.80 5.22
CA ASP A 10 -12.35 28.01 6.55
C ASP A 10 -11.10 27.16 6.84
N ASN A 11 -10.22 27.70 7.70
CA ASN A 11 -8.94 27.08 8.03
C ASN A 11 -9.10 25.76 8.79
N TRP A 12 -10.16 25.59 9.57
CA TRP A 12 -10.41 24.37 10.33
C TRP A 12 -10.73 23.21 9.38
N THR A 13 -11.55 23.42 8.36
CA THR A 13 -11.86 22.40 7.35
C THR A 13 -10.61 21.98 6.57
N ARG A 14 -9.75 22.94 6.19
CA ARG A 14 -8.46 22.66 5.52
C ARG A 14 -7.57 21.75 6.38
N GLU A 15 -7.42 22.09 7.65
CA GLU A 15 -6.61 21.33 8.60
C GLU A 15 -7.18 19.92 8.84
N ARG A 16 -8.51 19.78 8.95
CA ARG A 16 -9.16 18.49 9.11
C ARG A 16 -8.96 17.56 7.91
N ILE A 17 -9.07 18.08 6.69
CA ILE A 17 -8.85 17.30 5.48
C ILE A 17 -7.39 16.84 5.41
N LYS A 18 -6.44 17.72 5.72
CA LYS A 18 -5.02 17.37 5.78
C LYS A 18 -4.75 16.25 6.79
N ILE A 19 -5.26 16.39 8.02
CA ILE A 19 -5.11 15.37 9.07
C ILE A 19 -5.70 14.03 8.63
N ALA A 20 -6.87 14.04 7.97
CA ALA A 20 -7.51 12.82 7.50
C ALA A 20 -6.66 12.11 6.43
N ILE A 21 -6.12 12.86 5.46
CA ILE A 21 -5.23 12.33 4.42
C ILE A 21 -3.93 11.77 5.03
N ASP A 22 -3.31 12.52 5.94
CA ASP A 22 -2.08 12.10 6.62
C ASP A 22 -2.30 10.82 7.45
N THR A 23 -3.46 10.72 8.12
CA THR A 23 -3.84 9.55 8.90
C THR A 23 -4.04 8.33 8.01
N GLU A 24 -4.77 8.46 6.91
CA GLU A 24 -4.96 7.38 5.95
C GLU A 24 -3.63 6.93 5.34
N ALA A 25 -2.77 7.87 4.95
CA ALA A 25 -1.44 7.54 4.45
C ALA A 25 -0.60 6.76 5.48
N HIS A 26 -0.67 7.15 6.76
CA HIS A 26 0.00 6.43 7.85
C HIS A 26 -0.53 4.99 8.03
N VAL A 27 -1.85 4.79 7.98
CA VAL A 27 -2.46 3.46 8.05
C VAL A 27 -2.03 2.59 6.87
N LEU A 28 -2.00 3.16 5.66
CA LEU A 28 -1.55 2.45 4.47
C LEU A 28 -0.06 2.08 4.54
N ARG A 29 0.82 2.96 5.05
CA ARG A 29 2.24 2.64 5.28
C ARG A 29 2.41 1.43 6.20
N LYS A 30 1.72 1.40 7.34
CA LYS A 30 1.75 0.24 8.26
C LYS A 30 1.22 -1.03 7.60
N THR A 31 0.22 -0.90 6.73
CA THR A 31 -0.33 -2.03 5.98
C THR A 31 0.68 -2.57 4.97
N VAL A 32 1.36 -1.69 4.23
CA VAL A 32 2.47 -2.05 3.33
C VAL A 32 3.58 -2.79 4.07
N GLU A 33 4.01 -2.28 5.22
CA GLU A 33 5.04 -2.92 6.05
C GLU A 33 4.64 -4.34 6.48
N ARG A 34 3.38 -4.52 6.93
CA ARG A 34 2.88 -5.84 7.33
C ARG A 34 2.86 -6.84 6.16
N ILE A 35 2.39 -6.41 4.99
CA ILE A 35 2.34 -7.28 3.81
C ILE A 35 3.76 -7.64 3.34
N ARG A 36 4.68 -6.65 3.31
CA ARG A 36 6.09 -6.90 2.98
C ARG A 36 6.74 -7.89 3.94
N ASN A 37 6.45 -7.81 5.24
CA ASN A 37 6.95 -8.76 6.23
C ASN A 37 6.44 -10.19 5.94
N LYS A 38 5.16 -10.37 5.66
CA LYS A 38 4.60 -11.68 5.27
C LYS A 38 5.26 -12.25 4.02
N ILE A 39 5.42 -11.42 2.98
CA ILE A 39 6.10 -11.83 1.74
C ILE A 39 7.54 -12.23 2.04
N THR A 40 8.26 -11.45 2.85
CA THR A 40 9.64 -11.73 3.25
C THR A 40 9.76 -13.03 4.06
N GLU A 41 8.82 -13.29 4.97
CA GLU A 41 8.77 -14.54 5.75
C GLU A 41 8.54 -15.75 4.83
N PHE A 42 7.63 -15.62 3.87
CA PHE A 42 7.39 -16.65 2.86
C PHE A 42 8.65 -16.91 2.01
N GLU A 43 9.29 -15.86 1.51
CA GLU A 43 10.51 -15.95 0.70
C GLU A 43 11.68 -16.55 1.48
N LYS A 44 11.78 -16.26 2.79
CA LYS A 44 12.76 -16.90 3.69
C LYS A 44 12.48 -18.39 3.88
N LYS A 45 11.20 -18.78 3.98
CA LYS A 45 10.78 -20.18 4.22
C LYS A 45 11.00 -21.06 2.99
N TYR A 46 10.69 -20.56 1.80
CA TYR A 46 10.67 -21.38 0.57
C TYR A 46 11.80 -21.10 -0.42
N GLY A 47 12.47 -19.95 -0.28
CA GLY A 47 13.58 -19.57 -1.14
C GLY A 47 13.14 -19.10 -2.52
N SER A 48 13.81 -18.04 -2.99
CA SER A 48 13.64 -17.36 -4.28
C SER A 48 12.24 -16.79 -4.58
N PRO A 49 12.15 -15.51 -4.99
CA PRO A 49 10.90 -14.87 -5.44
C PRO A 49 10.43 -15.35 -6.83
N ASP A 50 11.04 -16.41 -7.37
CA ASP A 50 10.75 -16.91 -8.71
C ASP A 50 9.56 -17.88 -8.68
N ARG A 51 8.37 -17.34 -8.95
CA ARG A 51 7.09 -18.06 -9.06
C ARG A 51 7.22 -19.40 -9.80
N LYS A 52 7.96 -19.44 -10.91
CA LYS A 52 8.08 -20.67 -11.74
C LYS A 52 8.81 -21.79 -10.99
N LYS A 53 9.69 -21.45 -10.07
CA LYS A 53 10.45 -22.42 -9.27
C LYS A 53 9.67 -22.96 -8.08
N LEU A 54 8.54 -22.32 -7.71
CA LEU A 54 7.71 -22.69 -6.58
C LEU A 54 6.58 -23.65 -6.93
N TYR A 55 6.15 -23.68 -8.21
CA TYR A 55 5.13 -24.62 -8.67
C TYR A 55 5.54 -26.08 -8.42
N GLY A 56 4.64 -26.85 -7.80
CA GLY A 56 4.87 -28.24 -7.45
C GLY A 56 5.85 -28.47 -6.30
N LYS A 57 6.39 -27.41 -5.68
CA LYS A 57 7.27 -27.49 -4.49
C LYS A 57 6.62 -26.99 -3.21
N ILE A 58 5.63 -26.11 -3.33
CA ILE A 58 4.84 -25.55 -2.23
C ILE A 58 3.39 -26.00 -2.43
N GLY A 59 2.62 -26.10 -1.34
CA GLY A 59 1.18 -26.32 -1.43
C GLY A 59 0.49 -25.22 -2.24
N ASP A 60 -0.45 -25.60 -3.10
CA ASP A 60 -1.13 -24.69 -4.01
C ASP A 60 -1.83 -23.52 -3.28
N MET A 61 -2.40 -23.78 -2.09
CA MET A 61 -3.05 -22.77 -1.26
C MET A 61 -2.04 -21.70 -0.76
N GLU A 62 -0.88 -22.11 -0.25
CA GLU A 62 0.15 -21.19 0.23
C GLU A 62 0.72 -20.35 -0.92
N LEU A 63 0.87 -20.95 -2.11
CA LEU A 63 1.30 -20.23 -3.30
C LEU A 63 0.27 -19.17 -3.73
N LEU A 64 -1.02 -19.53 -3.74
CA LEU A 64 -2.11 -18.61 -4.05
C LEU A 64 -2.20 -17.45 -3.06
N GLU A 65 -2.04 -17.72 -1.77
CA GLU A 65 -2.02 -16.68 -0.73
C GLU A 65 -0.86 -15.70 -0.93
N TRP A 66 0.34 -16.21 -1.18
CA TRP A 66 1.51 -15.37 -1.47
C TRP A 66 1.31 -14.49 -2.72
N GLU A 67 0.74 -15.05 -3.79
CA GLU A 67 0.39 -14.28 -4.99
C GLU A 67 -0.64 -13.17 -4.69
N GLY A 68 -1.66 -13.50 -3.89
CA GLY A 68 -2.67 -12.55 -3.44
C GLY A 68 -2.08 -11.41 -2.59
N GLU A 69 -1.14 -11.71 -1.71
CA GLU A 69 -0.43 -10.71 -0.90
C GLU A 69 0.43 -9.78 -1.78
N ILE A 70 1.10 -10.30 -2.82
CA ILE A 70 1.82 -9.47 -3.79
C ILE A 70 0.88 -8.53 -4.56
N GLU A 71 -0.27 -9.02 -5.01
CA GLU A 71 -1.24 -8.18 -5.71
C GLU A 71 -1.81 -7.10 -4.78
N THR A 72 -2.12 -7.49 -3.54
CA THR A 72 -2.61 -6.59 -2.50
C THR A 72 -1.58 -5.51 -2.20
N LEU A 73 -0.30 -5.86 -2.05
CA LEU A 73 0.79 -4.91 -1.87
C LEU A 73 0.80 -3.86 -2.98
N LYS A 74 0.76 -4.28 -4.25
CA LYS A 74 0.74 -3.36 -5.41
C LYS A 74 -0.47 -2.43 -5.41
N ARG A 75 -1.63 -2.88 -4.93
CA ARG A 75 -2.84 -2.05 -4.82
C ARG A 75 -2.67 -1.01 -3.70
N VAL A 76 -2.20 -1.44 -2.53
CA VAL A 76 -2.00 -0.54 -1.37
C VAL A 76 -0.91 0.49 -1.66
N GLU A 77 0.21 0.10 -2.26
CA GLU A 77 1.28 1.03 -2.65
C GLU A 77 0.82 2.08 -3.64
N ARG A 78 -0.02 1.71 -4.62
CA ARG A 78 -0.62 2.68 -5.56
C ARG A 78 -1.52 3.68 -4.85
N LYS A 79 -2.34 3.22 -3.90
CA LYS A 79 -3.22 4.09 -3.11
C LYS A 79 -2.38 5.03 -2.23
N LEU A 80 -1.37 4.50 -1.53
CA LEU A 80 -0.47 5.30 -0.71
C LEU A 80 0.22 6.39 -1.54
N LYS A 81 0.80 6.01 -2.68
CA LYS A 81 1.43 6.96 -3.60
C LYS A 81 0.46 8.06 -4.06
N SER A 82 -0.80 7.71 -4.35
CA SER A 82 -1.80 8.70 -4.74
C SER A 82 -2.13 9.71 -3.64
N LEU A 83 -2.01 9.33 -2.36
CA LEU A 83 -2.21 10.24 -1.23
C LEU A 83 -0.96 11.09 -0.97
N GLU A 84 0.23 10.51 -1.08
CA GLU A 84 1.50 11.21 -0.89
C GLU A 84 1.79 12.25 -1.97
N GLU A 85 1.22 12.09 -3.17
CA GLU A 85 1.32 13.06 -4.27
C GLU A 85 0.31 14.23 -4.17
N ILE A 86 -0.58 14.24 -3.16
CA ILE A 86 -1.54 15.34 -2.97
C ILE A 86 -0.79 16.59 -2.52
N ASN A 87 -0.87 17.65 -3.34
CA ASN A 87 -0.36 18.98 -3.00
C ASN A 87 -1.50 19.87 -2.53
N PHE A 88 -1.35 20.47 -1.35
CA PHE A 88 -2.31 21.44 -0.82
C PHE A 88 -1.94 22.85 -1.31
N GLU A 89 -2.74 23.38 -2.23
CA GLU A 89 -2.69 24.79 -2.65
C GLU A 89 -3.77 25.58 -1.89
N TYR A 90 -3.40 26.73 -1.32
CA TYR A 90 -4.32 27.60 -0.59
C TYR A 90 -4.49 28.92 -1.35
N ARG A 91 -5.75 29.29 -1.62
CA ARG A 91 -6.13 30.64 -2.03
C ARG A 91 -6.85 31.35 -0.88
#